data_AF-A0A371RV18-F1
#
_entry.id   AF-A0A371RV18-F1
#
_cell.length_a   1.000
_cell.length_b   1.000
_cell.length_c   1.000
_cell.angle_alpha   90.00
_cell.angle_beta   90.00
_cell.angle_gamma   90.00
#
_symmetry.space_group_name_H-M   'P 1'
#
loop_
_entity.id
_entity.type
_entity.pdbx_description
1 polymer ?
#
loop_
_entity_poly.entity_id
_entity_poly.type
_entity_poly.pdbx_seq_one_letter_code
_entity_poly.pdbx_strand_id
1 'polypeptide(L)' 'MSVKELLTPEQRKEILNLNNLSEFEFTSYYSLSDYDIDVINRHRRDHNRLGFALQLCILRNPGCSLINM' A
#
# COMPACT_ATOMS: atom_id res chain seq x y z
N MET A 1 -21.86 -1.02 9.47
CA MET A 1 -21.30 -1.84 8.37
C MET A 1 -20.40 -2.88 9.00
N SER A 2 -20.69 -4.17 8.81
CA SER A 2 -19.79 -5.24 9.25
C SER A 2 -18.51 -5.14 8.44
N VAL A 3 -17.37 -4.94 9.09
CA VAL A 3 -16.06 -4.97 8.43
C VAL A 3 -15.83 -6.42 8.06
N LYS A 4 -16.08 -6.78 6.80
CA LYS A 4 -15.74 -8.11 6.29
C LYS A 4 -14.22 -8.21 6.29
N GLU A 5 -13.67 -9.07 7.13
CA GLU A 5 -12.25 -9.37 7.07
C GLU A 5 -11.95 -10.05 5.74
N LEU A 6 -11.13 -9.39 4.91
CA LEU A 6 -10.73 -9.87 3.58
C LEU A 6 -9.59 -10.88 3.64
N LEU A 7 -8.81 -10.87 4.72
CA LEU A 7 -7.61 -11.67 4.89
C LEU A 7 -7.75 -12.57 6.11
N THR A 8 -7.32 -13.84 5.99
CA THR A 8 -7.15 -14.71 7.15
C THR A 8 -5.98 -14.22 8.02
N PRO A 9 -5.89 -14.64 9.30
CA PRO A 9 -4.75 -14.33 10.15
C PRO A 9 -3.40 -14.72 9.53
N GLU A 10 -3.35 -15.84 8.81
CA GLU A 10 -2.16 -16.35 8.12
C GLU A 10 -1.78 -15.45 6.94
N GLN A 11 -2.75 -15.11 6.08
CA GLN A 11 -2.52 -14.19 4.95
C GLN A 11 -2.05 -12.82 5.43
N ARG A 12 -2.65 -12.32 6.52
CA ARG A 12 -2.23 -11.07 7.15
C ARG A 12 -0.80 -11.17 7.68
N LYS A 13 -0.44 -12.28 8.32
CA LYS A 13 0.91 -12.51 8.85
C LYS A 13 1.95 -12.59 7.73
N GLU A 14 1.63 -13.21 6.60
CA GLU A 14 2.52 -13.26 5.44
C GLU A 14 2.74 -11.87 4.83
N ILE A 15 1.68 -11.11 4.58
CA ILE A 15 1.77 -9.75 4.02
C ILE A 15 2.55 -8.80 4.93
N LEU A 16 2.40 -8.94 6.25
CA LEU A 16 3.10 -8.12 7.24
C LEU A 16 4.50 -8.62 7.60
N ASN A 17 4.97 -9.74 7.02
CA ASN A 17 6.30 -10.27 7.29
C ASN A 17 7.36 -9.48 6.51
N LEU A 18 7.69 -8.29 7.01
CA LEU A 18 8.70 -7.40 6.42
C LEU A 18 10.15 -7.90 6.60
N ASN A 19 10.38 -8.93 7.41
CA ASN A 19 11.73 -9.42 7.74
C ASN A 19 12.49 -10.00 6.53
N ASN A 20 11.79 -10.25 5.42
CA ASN A 20 12.37 -10.82 4.21
C ASN A 20 12.78 -9.74 3.18
N LEU A 21 12.49 -8.47 3.43
CA LEU A 21 12.82 -7.37 2.52
C LEU A 21 14.20 -6.80 2.84
N SER A 22 15.05 -6.68 1.83
CA SER A 22 16.26 -5.86 1.94
C SER A 22 15.91 -4.38 2.15
N GLU A 23 16.84 -3.61 2.71
CA GLU A 23 16.68 -2.16 2.86
C GLU A 23 16.39 -1.48 1.51
N PHE A 24 17.04 -1.95 0.44
CA PHE A 24 16.80 -1.49 -0.91
C PHE A 24 15.36 -1.78 -1.39
N GLU A 25 14.84 -2.99 -1.17
CA GLU A 25 13.47 -3.33 -1.54
C GLU A 25 12.45 -2.56 -0.70
N PHE A 26 12.73 -2.36 0.59
CA PHE A 26 11.89 -1.56 1.47
C PHE A 26 11.80 -0.11 0.98
N THR A 27 12.93 0.54 0.71
CA THR A 27 12.93 1.91 0.19
C THR A 27 12.29 1.98 -1.20
N SER A 28 12.55 1.01 -2.07
CA SER A 28 12.05 1.04 -3.45
C SER A 28 10.54 0.82 -3.57
N TYR A 29 9.96 -0.03 -2.72
CA TYR A 29 8.58 -0.50 -2.88
C TYR A 29 7.64 -0.11 -1.75
N TYR A 30 8.17 0.09 -0.53
CA TYR A 30 7.38 0.29 0.68
C TYR A 30 7.58 1.68 1.30
N SER A 31 8.30 2.58 0.63
CA SER A 31 8.44 3.98 1.04
C SER A 31 7.76 4.95 0.06
N LEU A 32 7.33 6.10 0.57
CA LEU A 32 6.76 7.19 -0.20
C LEU A 32 7.74 8.36 -0.18
N SER A 33 8.16 8.81 -1.36
CA SER A 33 9.02 9.99 -1.51
C SER A 33 8.25 11.27 -1.21
N ASP A 34 8.97 12.38 -1.02
CA ASP A 34 8.35 13.71 -0.83
C ASP A 34 7.40 14.08 -1.99
N TYR A 35 7.75 13.69 -3.21
CA TYR A 35 6.88 13.86 -4.39
C TYR A 35 5.58 13.06 -4.25
N ASP A 36 5.65 11.82 -3.79
CA ASP A 36 4.47 10.98 -3.58
C ASP A 36 3.54 11.60 -2.52
N ILE A 37 4.12 12.11 -1.43
CA ILE A 37 3.40 12.78 -0.36
C ILE A 37 2.71 14.05 -0.87
N ASP A 38 3.37 14.86 -1.70
CA ASP A 38 2.74 16.03 -2.32
C ASP A 38 1.53 15.63 -3.17
N VAL A 39 1.66 14.61 -4.02
CA VAL A 39 0.55 14.12 -4.87
C VAL A 39 -0.59 13.54 -4.02
N ILE A 40 -0.28 12.77 -2.97
CA ILE A 40 -1.28 12.25 -2.03
C ILE A 40 -2.06 13.40 -1.39
N ASN A 41 -1.38 14.44 -0.92
CA ASN A 41 -1.99 15.55 -0.20
C ASN A 41 -2.92 16.42 -1.04
N ARG A 42 -2.83 16.37 -2.38
CA ARG A 42 -3.77 17.02 -3.32
C ARG A 42 -5.19 16.43 -3.24
N HIS A 43 -5.36 15.22 -2.69
CA HIS A 43 -6.67 14.59 -2.54
C HIS A 43 -7.41 15.12 -1.31
N ARG A 44 -8.72 15.38 -1.44
CA ARG A 44 -9.58 15.87 -0.36
C ARG A 44 -9.98 14.73 0.58
N ARG A 45 -9.94 14.97 1.90
CA ARG A 45 -10.32 14.03 2.99
C ARG A 45 -9.33 12.87 3.18
N ASP A 46 -9.15 12.47 4.44
CA ASP A 46 -8.11 11.51 4.82
C ASP A 46 -8.29 10.12 4.21
N HIS A 47 -9.53 9.66 4.03
CA HIS A 47 -9.80 8.37 3.40
C HIS A 47 -9.38 8.33 1.91
N ASN A 48 -9.50 9.44 1.17
CA ASN A 48 -9.05 9.48 -0.22
C ASN A 48 -7.52 9.53 -0.31
N ARG A 49 -6.88 10.26 0.62
CA ARG A 49 -5.41 10.31 0.72
C ARG A 49 -4.84 8.92 1.02
N LEU A 50 -5.42 8.23 2.00
CA LEU A 50 -5.04 6.87 2.37
C LEU A 50 -5.26 5.88 1.22
N GLY A 51 -6.44 5.94 0.58
CA GLY A 51 -6.75 5.06 -0.56
C GLY A 51 -5.78 5.26 -1.73
N PHE A 52 -5.45 6.51 -2.04
CA PHE A 52 -4.49 6.83 -3.09
C PHE A 52 -3.05 6.40 -2.75
N ALA A 53 -2.61 6.62 -1.51
CA ALA A 53 -1.32 6.12 -1.03
C ALA A 53 -1.21 4.60 -1.18
N LEU A 54 -2.26 3.87 -0.80
CA LEU A 54 -2.32 2.42 -0.94
C LEU A 54 -2.26 1.98 -2.42
N GLN A 55 -3.00 2.66 -3.29
CA GLN A 55 -2.96 2.41 -4.74
C GLN A 55 -1.55 2.60 -5.32
N LEU A 56 -0.85 3.67 -4.94
CA LEU A 56 0.53 3.90 -5.36
C LEU A 56 1.47 2.78 -4.91
N CYS A 57 1.36 2.32 -3.66
CA CYS A 57 2.17 1.21 -3.16
C CYS A 57 1.89 -0.08 -3.94
N ILE A 58 0.62 -0.44 -4.17
CA ILE A 58 0.24 -1.66 -4.90
C ILE A 58 0.74 -1.62 -6.35
N LEU A 59 0.67 -0.46 -7.02
CA LEU A 59 1.20 -0.26 -8.37
C LEU A 59 2.72 -0.42 -8.43
N ARG A 60 3.45 -0.10 -7.36
CA ARG A 60 4.91 -0.28 -7.29
C ARG A 60 5.30 -1.71 -7.01
N ASN A 61 4.61 -2.35 -6.07
CA ASN A 61 4.80 -3.75 -5.71
C ASN A 61 3.50 -4.29 -5.09
N PRO A 62 2.89 -5.35 -5.64
CA PRO A 62 3.42 -6.29 -6.64
C PRO A 62 3.31 -5.85 -8.11
N GLY A 63 2.87 -4.62 -8.42
CA GLY A 63 2.67 -4.18 -9.81
C GLY A 63 1.26 -4.47 -10.35
N CYS A 64 0.29 -4.69 -9.47
CA CYS A 64 -1.10 -4.96 -9.86
C CYS A 64 -1.85 -3.64 -10.08
N SER A 65 -2.58 -3.53 -11.18
CA SER A 65 -3.63 -2.53 -11.32
C SER A 65 -4.90 -3.02 -10.63
N LEU A 66 -5.65 -2.12 -9.98
CA LEU A 66 -6.97 -2.42 -9.41
C LEU A 66 -7.98 -2.95 -10.44
N ILE A 67 -7.70 -2.80 -11.75
CA ILE A 67 -8.52 -3.36 -12.83
C ILE A 67 -8.45 -4.90 -12.87
N ASN A 68 -7.38 -5.48 -12.31
CA ASN A 68 -7.11 -6.92 -12.36
C ASN A 68 -7.30 -7.63 -10.99
N MET A 69 -8.00 -7.00 -10.05
CA MET A 69 -8.36 -7.57 -8.73
C MET A 69 -9.84 -7.95 -8.66
#